data_AF-X6LG96-F1
#
_entry.id   AF-X6LG96-F1
#
_cell.length_a   1.000
_cell.length_b   1.000
_cell.length_c   1.000
_cell.angle_alpha   90.00
_cell.angle_beta   90.00
_cell.angle_gamma   90.00
#
_symmetry.space_group_name_H-M   'P 1'
#
loop_
_entity.id
_entity.type
_entity.pdbx_description
1 polymer ?
#
loop_
_entity_poly.entity_id
_entity_poly.type
_entity_poly.pdbx_seq_one_letter_code
_entity_poly.pdbx_strand_id
1 'polypeptide(L)'
;FKEQSKNNNNNLFKRYQNNCNIYLIFLVLAIILLLYNAIPVRWYTYLGDYYYNNKQYDKTIEYYEKVLTISKTSHKESALLYSDLANFYYKNDQWSNAIKNYENAFKHGLNNSKQHELIKINTIKLLKITKMH
;
A
#
# COMPACT_ATOMS: atom_id res chain seq x y z
N PHE A 1 -62.27 -5.71 -7.93
CA PHE A 1 -61.60 -5.17 -6.71
C PHE A 1 -60.56 -6.12 -6.10
N LYS A 2 -60.88 -7.36 -5.69
CA LYS A 2 -59.89 -8.30 -5.09
C LYS A 2 -58.71 -8.70 -6.02
N GLU A 3 -58.94 -8.86 -7.32
CA GLU A 3 -57.87 -9.22 -8.27
C GLU A 3 -56.89 -8.07 -8.54
N GLN A 4 -57.37 -6.84 -8.70
CA GLN A 4 -56.52 -5.65 -8.88
C GLN A 4 -55.61 -5.41 -7.67
N SER A 5 -56.12 -5.62 -6.45
CA SER A 5 -55.31 -5.48 -5.22
C SER A 5 -54.24 -6.57 -5.12
N LYS A 6 -54.55 -7.82 -5.50
CA LYS A 6 -53.60 -8.94 -5.51
C LYS A 6 -52.50 -8.74 -6.56
N ASN A 7 -52.85 -8.21 -7.74
CA ASN A 7 -51.90 -7.91 -8.81
C ASN A 7 -50.96 -6.75 -8.46
N ASN A 8 -51.48 -5.69 -7.81
CA ASN A 8 -50.67 -4.58 -7.33
C ASN A 8 -49.68 -5.02 -6.23
N ASN A 9 -50.11 -5.87 -5.29
CA ASN A 9 -49.23 -6.39 -4.25
C ASN A 9 -48.11 -7.27 -4.82
N ASN A 10 -48.40 -8.10 -5.83
CA ASN A 10 -47.40 -8.90 -6.53
C ASN A 10 -46.37 -8.02 -7.26
N ASN A 11 -46.82 -6.93 -7.89
CA ASN A 11 -45.93 -5.97 -8.54
C ASN A 11 -45.06 -5.19 -7.53
N LEU A 12 -45.62 -4.84 -6.37
CA LEU A 12 -44.90 -4.18 -5.29
C LEU A 12 -43.82 -5.10 -4.69
N PHE A 13 -44.17 -6.35 -4.37
CA PHE A 13 -43.24 -7.36 -3.88
C PHE A 13 -42.10 -7.63 -4.86
N LYS A 14 -42.41 -7.74 -6.16
CA LYS A 14 -41.41 -7.90 -7.22
C LYS A 14 -40.47 -6.69 -7.32
N ARG A 15 -40.99 -5.47 -7.12
CA ARG A 15 -40.16 -4.26 -7.03
C ARG A 15 -39.25 -4.26 -5.81
N TYR A 16 -39.75 -4.64 -4.63
CA TYR A 16 -38.93 -4.75 -3.41
C TYR A 16 -37.83 -5.80 -3.55
N GLN A 17 -38.15 -6.96 -4.12
CA GLN A 17 -37.20 -8.04 -4.35
C GLN A 17 -36.13 -7.63 -5.36
N ASN A 18 -36.51 -6.94 -6.45
CA ASN A 18 -35.56 -6.38 -7.41
C ASN A 18 -34.65 -5.31 -6.78
N ASN A 19 -35.20 -4.42 -5.96
CA ASN A 19 -34.41 -3.41 -5.25
C ASN A 19 -33.41 -4.06 -4.29
N CYS A 20 -33.83 -5.05 -3.50
CA CYS A 20 -32.91 -5.82 -2.64
C CYS A 20 -31.80 -6.49 -3.45
N ASN A 21 -32.11 -7.10 -4.59
CA ASN A 21 -31.10 -7.72 -5.46
C ASN A 21 -30.11 -6.69 -6.00
N ILE A 22 -30.57 -5.50 -6.37
CA ILE A 22 -29.69 -4.41 -6.83
C ILE A 22 -28.75 -3.98 -5.70
N TYR A 23 -29.26 -3.76 -4.48
CA TYR A 23 -28.41 -3.44 -3.33
C TYR A 23 -27.40 -4.55 -2.99
N LEU A 24 -27.81 -5.81 -3.08
CA LEU A 24 -26.93 -6.95 -2.86
C LEU A 24 -25.80 -6.99 -3.91
N ILE A 25 -26.10 -6.74 -5.18
CA ILE A 25 -25.10 -6.68 -6.25
C ILE A 25 -24.11 -5.54 -6.02
N PHE A 26 -24.58 -4.35 -5.65
CA PHE A 26 -23.69 -3.22 -5.32
C PHE A 26 -22.81 -3.52 -4.10
N LEU A 27 -23.35 -4.17 -3.08
CA LEU A 27 -22.60 -4.58 -1.90
C LEU A 27 -21.50 -5.59 -2.26
N VAL A 28 -21.82 -6.60 -3.06
CA VAL A 28 -20.85 -7.61 -3.52
C VAL A 28 -19.77 -6.96 -4.40
N LEU A 29 -20.14 -6.07 -5.32
CA LEU A 29 -19.17 -5.33 -6.14
C LEU A 29 -18.25 -4.44 -5.29
N ALA A 30 -18.79 -3.75 -4.27
CA ALA A 30 -18.00 -2.95 -3.35
C ALA A 30 -17.01 -3.82 -2.54
N ILE A 31 -17.45 -4.99 -2.06
CA ILE A 31 -16.57 -5.95 -1.37
C ILE A 31 -15.48 -6.46 -2.32
N ILE A 32 -15.80 -6.82 -3.56
CA ILE A 32 -14.81 -7.26 -4.56
C ILE A 32 -13.77 -6.16 -4.81
N LEU A 33 -14.19 -4.90 -4.96
CA LEU A 33 -13.28 -3.76 -5.15
C LEU A 33 -12.39 -3.50 -3.93
N LEU A 34 -12.93 -3.65 -2.72
CA LEU A 34 -12.16 -3.54 -1.47
C LEU A 34 -11.13 -4.66 -1.34
N LEU A 35 -11.54 -5.91 -1.61
CA LEU A 35 -10.67 -7.08 -1.57
C LEU A 35 -9.59 -7.05 -2.65
N TYR A 36 -9.93 -6.56 -3.85
CA TYR A 36 -9.00 -6.44 -4.97
C TYR A 36 -7.80 -5.56 -4.63
N ASN A 37 -7.96 -4.55 -3.78
CA ASN A 37 -6.84 -3.69 -3.37
C ASN A 37 -6.10 -4.25 -2.14
N ALA A 38 -6.80 -4.88 -1.20
CA ALA A 38 -6.23 -5.32 0.07
C ALA A 38 -5.45 -6.65 -0.02
N ILE A 39 -5.95 -7.61 -0.80
CA ILE A 39 -5.32 -8.93 -0.97
C ILE A 39 -3.92 -8.82 -1.60
N PRO A 40 -3.70 -8.09 -2.72
CA PRO A 40 -2.38 -8.02 -3.33
C PRO A 40 -1.36 -7.30 -2.44
N VAL A 41 -1.75 -6.25 -1.70
CA VAL A 41 -0.86 -5.57 -0.75
C VAL A 41 -0.31 -6.54 0.29
N ARG A 42 -1.19 -7.32 0.94
CA ARG A 42 -0.79 -8.28 1.97
C ARG A 42 0.06 -9.43 1.42
N TRP A 43 -0.24 -9.86 0.20
CA TRP A 43 0.54 -10.90 -0.46
C TRP A 43 1.95 -10.41 -0.82
N TYR A 44 2.07 -9.21 -1.38
CA TYR A 44 3.37 -8.64 -1.73
C TYR A 44 4.21 -8.30 -0.51
N THR A 45 3.63 -7.79 0.59
CA THR A 45 4.37 -7.62 1.84
C THR A 45 4.88 -8.96 2.38
N TYR A 46 4.06 -10.01 2.38
CA TYR A 46 4.49 -11.34 2.82
C TYR A 46 5.66 -11.89 1.99
N LEU A 47 5.60 -11.75 0.67
CA LEU A 47 6.71 -12.13 -0.20
C LEU A 47 7.96 -11.28 0.06
N GLY A 48 7.79 -9.97 0.22
CA GLY A 48 8.87 -9.05 0.59
C GLY A 48 9.57 -9.47 1.88
N ASP A 49 8.80 -9.74 2.93
CA ASP A 49 9.32 -10.22 4.23
C ASP A 49 10.04 -11.56 4.11
N TYR A 50 9.48 -12.49 3.32
CA TYR A 50 10.12 -13.77 3.05
C TYR A 50 11.49 -13.59 2.39
N TYR A 51 11.60 -12.73 1.38
CA TYR A 51 12.89 -12.46 0.72
C TYR A 51 13.85 -11.69 1.62
N TYR A 52 13.35 -10.77 2.43
CA TYR A 52 14.13 -10.03 3.40
C TYR A 52 14.79 -10.96 4.42
N ASN A 53 14.02 -11.90 4.97
CA ASN A 53 14.53 -12.91 5.91
C ASN A 53 15.60 -13.81 5.27
N ASN A 54 15.50 -14.03 3.96
CA ASN A 54 16.50 -14.73 3.16
C ASN A 54 17.64 -13.84 2.65
N LYS A 55 17.74 -12.59 3.13
CA LYS A 55 18.74 -11.58 2.72
C LYS A 55 18.78 -11.28 1.21
N GLN A 56 17.69 -11.56 0.50
CA GLN A 56 17.54 -11.22 -0.92
C GLN A 56 16.95 -9.81 -1.05
N TYR A 57 17.80 -8.80 -0.86
CA TYR A 57 17.37 -7.40 -0.76
C TYR A 57 16.81 -6.85 -2.07
N ASP A 58 17.36 -7.23 -3.24
CA ASP A 58 16.81 -6.82 -4.55
C ASP A 58 15.34 -7.21 -4.71
N LYS A 59 14.99 -8.46 -4.38
CA LYS A 59 13.61 -8.94 -4.44
C LYS A 59 12.73 -8.30 -3.37
N THR A 60 13.29 -8.07 -2.19
CA THR A 60 12.59 -7.35 -1.11
C THR A 60 12.14 -5.98 -1.61
N ILE A 61 13.06 -5.24 -2.24
CA ILE A 61 12.79 -3.92 -2.81
C ILE A 61 11.69 -4.02 -3.88
N GLU A 62 11.80 -4.94 -4.83
CA GLU A 62 10.81 -5.13 -5.90
C GLU A 62 9.38 -5.31 -5.36
N TYR A 63 9.20 -6.16 -4.34
CA TYR A 63 7.89 -6.40 -3.75
C TYR A 63 7.37 -5.22 -2.94
N TYR A 64 8.24 -4.53 -2.19
CA TYR A 64 7.83 -3.35 -1.44
C TYR A 64 7.50 -2.14 -2.33
N GLU A 65 8.12 -2.02 -3.50
CA GLU A 65 7.72 -1.03 -4.51
C GLU A 65 6.34 -1.35 -5.12
N LYS A 66 6.04 -2.64 -5.34
CA LYS A 66 4.70 -3.08 -5.72
C LYS A 66 3.66 -2.75 -4.65
N VAL A 67 4.00 -2.94 -3.37
CA VAL A 67 3.13 -2.52 -2.26
C VAL A 67 2.85 -1.01 -2.33
N LEU A 68 3.90 -0.20 -2.53
CA LEU A 68 3.80 1.26 -2.57
C LEU A 68 2.93 1.77 -3.73
N THR A 69 2.99 1.12 -4.89
CA THR A 69 2.18 1.49 -6.06
C THR A 69 0.70 1.16 -5.90
N ILE A 70 0.37 0.09 -5.16
CA ILE A 70 -1.01 -0.37 -4.93
C ILE A 70 -1.63 0.32 -3.72
N SER A 71 -0.81 0.63 -2.71
CA SER A 71 -1.25 1.31 -1.49
C SER A 71 -1.70 2.74 -1.81
N LYS A 72 -3.01 2.95 -1.97
CA LYS A 72 -3.65 4.27 -1.90
C LYS A 72 -3.80 4.70 -0.44
N THR A 73 -2.69 4.70 0.29
CA THR A 73 -2.69 4.83 1.74
C THR A 73 -2.58 6.27 2.20
N SER A 74 -2.93 6.47 3.47
CA SER A 74 -2.75 7.74 4.16
C SER A 74 -1.28 8.18 4.14
N HIS A 75 -1.02 9.49 4.28
CA HIS A 75 0.35 10.01 4.34
C HIS A 75 1.23 9.25 5.35
N LYS A 76 0.69 8.88 6.51
CA LYS A 76 1.46 8.18 7.56
C LYS A 76 1.87 6.75 7.19
N GLU A 77 1.00 6.00 6.52
CA GLU A 77 1.30 4.64 6.06
C GLU A 77 2.32 4.66 4.92
N SER A 78 2.16 5.60 3.97
CA SER A 78 3.13 5.81 2.91
C SER A 78 4.50 6.19 3.48
N ALA A 79 4.53 6.99 4.54
CA ALA A 79 5.75 7.39 5.23
C ALA A 79 6.53 6.19 5.81
N LEU A 80 5.84 5.24 6.44
CA LEU A 80 6.46 4.02 6.96
C LEU A 80 7.01 3.15 5.83
N LEU A 81 6.24 3.00 4.75
CA LEU A 81 6.65 2.19 3.61
C LEU A 81 7.89 2.75 2.90
N TYR A 82 7.99 4.07 2.76
CA TYR A 82 9.21 4.72 2.27
C TYR A 82 10.40 4.49 3.21
N SER A 83 10.18 4.51 4.52
CA SER A 83 11.22 4.21 5.52
C SER A 83 11.73 2.76 5.39
N ASP A 84 10.84 1.79 5.19
CA ASP A 84 11.21 0.39 5.03
C ASP A 84 12.00 0.17 3.72
N LEU A 85 11.52 0.74 2.61
CA LEU A 85 12.27 0.77 1.35
C LEU A 85 13.67 1.37 1.52
N ALA A 86 13.79 2.47 2.27
CA ALA A 86 15.08 3.09 2.54
C ALA A 86 16.03 2.15 3.30
N ASN A 87 15.53 1.39 4.28
CA ASN A 87 16.30 0.38 5.00
C ASN A 87 16.74 -0.76 4.08
N PHE A 88 15.88 -1.22 3.17
CA PHE A 88 16.22 -2.28 2.22
C PHE A 88 17.26 -1.81 1.21
N TYR A 89 17.12 -0.61 0.66
CA TYR A 89 18.13 0.01 -0.19
C TYR A 89 19.46 0.20 0.53
N TYR A 90 19.45 0.59 1.81
CA TYR A 90 20.65 0.71 2.64
C TYR A 90 21.36 -0.63 2.80
N LYS A 91 20.60 -1.71 3.08
CA LYS A 91 21.16 -3.07 3.23
C LYS A 91 21.67 -3.65 1.91
N ASN A 92 21.20 -3.11 0.79
CA ASN A 92 21.63 -3.48 -0.55
C ASN A 92 22.74 -2.56 -1.11
N ASP A 93 23.39 -1.76 -0.26
CA ASP A 93 24.44 -0.80 -0.63
C ASP A 93 24.02 0.28 -1.66
N GLN A 94 22.71 0.46 -1.87
CA GLN A 94 22.15 1.48 -2.76
C GLN A 94 21.88 2.78 -2.00
N TRP A 95 22.96 3.42 -1.54
CA TRP A 95 22.90 4.56 -0.62
C TRP A 95 22.08 5.75 -1.15
N SER A 96 22.21 6.08 -2.43
CA SER A 96 21.46 7.19 -3.06
C SER A 96 19.94 6.95 -3.03
N ASN A 97 19.52 5.72 -3.33
CA ASN A 97 18.10 5.32 -3.29
C ASN A 97 17.59 5.29 -1.85
N ALA A 98 18.40 4.85 -0.90
CA ALA A 98 18.07 4.89 0.52
C ALA A 98 17.79 6.31 1.01
N ILE A 99 18.68 7.26 0.71
CA ILE A 99 18.53 8.67 1.09
C ILE A 99 17.24 9.26 0.51
N LYS A 100 16.99 9.06 -0.78
CA LYS A 100 15.78 9.55 -1.45
C LYS A 100 14.50 9.03 -0.79
N ASN A 101 14.48 7.75 -0.41
CA ASN A 101 13.32 7.16 0.25
C ASN A 101 13.16 7.66 1.70
N TYR A 102 14.24 7.87 2.45
CA TYR A 102 14.15 8.52 3.77
C TYR A 102 13.61 9.96 3.68
N GLU A 103 14.00 10.73 2.67
CA GLU A 103 13.45 12.07 2.43
C GLU A 103 11.95 12.02 2.10
N ASN A 104 11.52 11.05 1.32
CA ASN A 104 10.09 10.83 1.04
C ASN A 104 9.32 10.47 2.30
N ALA A 105 9.85 9.59 3.16
CA ALA A 105 9.25 9.26 4.44
C ALA A 105 9.05 10.52 5.31
N PHE A 106 10.06 11.39 5.36
CA PHE A 106 9.98 12.66 6.08
C PHE A 106 8.90 13.60 5.51
N LYS A 107 8.85 13.78 4.17
CA LYS A 107 7.82 14.59 3.50
C LYS A 107 6.40 14.12 3.82
N HIS A 108 6.23 12.81 4.01
CA HIS A 108 4.94 12.21 4.36
C HIS A 108 4.63 12.20 5.86
N GLY A 109 5.44 12.88 6.67
CA GLY A 109 5.16 13.13 8.09
C GLY A 109 5.85 12.16 9.05
N LEU A 110 6.75 11.28 8.59
CA LEU A 110 7.62 10.56 9.52
C LEU A 110 8.67 11.51 10.08
N ASN A 111 8.51 11.93 11.32
CA ASN A 111 9.51 12.74 12.01
C ASN A 111 10.27 11.88 13.02
N ASN A 112 11.22 11.08 12.53
CA ASN A 112 12.06 10.22 13.36
C ASN A 112 13.48 10.80 13.46
N SER A 113 13.88 11.22 14.67
CA SER A 113 15.21 11.78 14.95
C SER A 113 16.34 10.85 14.50
N LYS A 114 16.16 9.53 14.65
CA LYS A 114 17.14 8.51 14.26
C LYS A 114 17.34 8.43 12.75
N GLN A 115 16.28 8.66 11.96
CA GLN A 115 16.38 8.67 10.49
C GLN A 115 17.08 9.92 10.00
N HIS A 116 16.78 11.08 10.60
CA HIS A 116 17.48 12.33 10.27
C HIS A 116 18.99 12.20 10.49
N GLU A 117 19.40 11.54 11.57
CA GLU A 117 20.80 11.24 11.85
C GLU A 117 21.40 10.27 10.83
N LEU A 118 20.67 9.21 10.47
CA LEU A 118 21.05 8.26 9.40
C LEU A 118 21.22 8.94 8.04
N ILE A 119 20.31 9.83 7.64
CA ILE A 119 20.42 10.61 6.40
C ILE A 119 21.67 11.47 6.43
N LYS A 120 21.92 12.19 7.54
CA LYS A 120 23.14 13.00 7.72
C LYS A 120 24.42 12.17 7.63
N ILE A 121 24.48 11.04 8.31
CA ILE A 121 25.65 10.15 8.27
C ILE A 121 25.88 9.61 6.84
N ASN A 122 24.82 9.17 6.16
CA ASN A 122 24.92 8.59 4.82
C ASN A 122 25.27 9.62 3.75
N THR A 123 24.71 10.82 3.83
CA THR A 123 25.08 11.95 2.95
C THR A 123 26.55 12.33 3.11
N ILE A 124 27.06 12.39 4.35
CA ILE A 124 28.49 12.61 4.63
C ILE A 124 29.34 11.48 4.03
N LYS A 125 28.92 10.23 4.20
CA LYS A 125 29.63 9.06 3.64
C LYS A 125 29.67 9.12 2.10
N LEU A 126 28.55 9.43 1.46
CA LEU A 126 28.45 9.59 0.01
C LEU A 126 29.36 10.72 -0.50
N LEU A 127 29.31 11.90 0.14
CA LEU A 127 30.15 13.05 -0.20
C LEU A 127 31.64 12.74 -0.06
N LYS A 128 32.02 11.91 0.91
CA LYS A 128 33.40 11.48 1.11
C LYS A 128 33.86 10.54 -0.01
N ILE A 129 33.00 9.62 -0.44
CA ILE A 129 33.27 8.70 -1.57
C ILE A 129 33.41 9.50 -2.88
N THR A 130 32.52 10.44 -3.15
CA THR A 130 32.54 11.24 -4.39
C THR A 130 33.71 12.23 -4.46
N LYS A 131 34.32 12.60 -3.32
CA LYS A 131 35.52 13.46 -3.27
C LYS A 131 36.83 12.69 -3.35
N MET A 132 36.80 11.36 -3.23
CA MET A 132 37.98 10.50 -3.33
C MET A 132 38.22 9.97 -4.76
N HIS A 133 37.33 10.29 -5.71
CA HIS A 133 37.49 10.10 -7.15
C HIS A 133 37.75 11.45 -7.82
#